data_AF-A0A072V5D0-F1
#
_entry.id   AF-A0A072V5D0-F1
#
_cell.length_a   1.000
_cell.length_b   1.000
_cell.length_c   1.000
_cell.angle_alpha   90.00
_cell.angle_beta   90.00
_cell.angle_gamma   90.00
#
_symmetry.space_group_name_H-M   'P 1'
#
loop_
_entity.id
_entity.type
_entity.pdbx_description
1 polymer ?
#
loop_
_entity_poly.entity_id
_entity_poly.type
_entity_poly.pdbx_seq_one_letter_code
_entity_poly.pdbx_strand_id
1 'polypeptide(L)'
;MCIRDQRSRFIKAATTWYEGCPPPQEAEAVGLRDAILWLGQLKLSNVQLELDCKLVLIAYMIRITTRQNLVVSLMTAGHYYKNLQTLR
;
A
#
# COMPACT_ATOMS: atom_id res chain seq x y z
N MET A 1 -5.98 -3.11 8.75
CA MET A 1 -4.95 -3.67 7.83
C MET A 1 -4.95 -5.19 7.91
N CYS A 2 -4.72 -5.89 6.79
CA CYS A 2 -4.61 -7.35 6.77
C CYS A 2 -3.41 -7.80 5.93
N ILE A 3 -2.85 -8.95 6.30
CA ILE A 3 -1.78 -9.64 5.59
C ILE A 3 -2.37 -10.93 5.03
N ARG A 4 -2.14 -11.15 3.74
CA ARG A 4 -2.50 -12.36 3.04
C ARG A 4 -1.25 -12.99 2.44
N ASP A 5 -1.28 -14.30 2.28
CA ASP A 5 -0.24 -14.99 1.53
C ASP A 5 -0.41 -14.81 0.01
N GLN A 6 0.51 -15.36 -0.78
CA GLN A 6 0.47 -15.30 -2.24
C GLN A 6 -0.76 -15.97 -2.87
N ARG A 7 -1.49 -16.80 -2.12
CA ARG A 7 -2.76 -17.43 -2.54
C ARG A 7 -3.98 -16.66 -2.03
N SER A 8 -3.79 -15.41 -1.61
CA SER A 8 -4.81 -14.55 -1.00
C SER A 8 -5.41 -15.11 0.29
N ARG A 9 -4.76 -16.07 0.95
CA ARG A 9 -5.23 -16.63 2.23
C ARG A 9 -4.87 -15.69 3.35
N PHE A 10 -5.83 -15.43 4.24
CA PHE A 10 -5.61 -14.61 5.42
C PHE A 10 -4.51 -15.20 6.32
N ILE A 11 -3.54 -14.38 6.71
CA ILE A 11 -2.52 -14.73 7.70
C ILE A 11 -2.80 -13.99 9.01
N LYS A 12 -2.93 -12.66 8.95
CA LYS A 12 -3.05 -11.80 10.14
C LYS A 12 -3.74 -10.49 9.81
N ALA A 13 -4.38 -9.87 10.81
CA ALA A 13 -4.86 -8.50 10.73
C ALA A 13 -4.47 -7.71 11.98
N ALA A 14 -4.39 -6.40 11.79
CA ALA A 14 -4.27 -5.42 12.86
C ALA A 14 -5.25 -4.27 12.58
N THR A 15 -5.86 -3.78 13.64
CA THR A 15 -6.72 -2.60 13.62
C THR A 15 -6.23 -1.63 14.70
N THR A 16 -6.34 -0.34 14.40
CA THR A 16 -5.97 0.75 15.31
C THR A 16 -7.09 1.79 15.24
N TRP A 17 -7.34 2.44 16.36
CA TRP A 17 -8.33 3.52 16.45
C TRP A 17 -7.61 4.86 16.50
N TYR A 18 -8.18 5.83 15.80
CA TYR A 18 -7.72 7.21 15.77
C TYR A 18 -8.90 8.11 16.13
N GLU A 19 -8.64 9.13 16.95
CA GLU A 19 -9.64 10.15 17.26
C GLU A 19 -9.75 11.16 16.11
N GLY A 20 -10.97 11.65 15.88
CA GLY A 20 -11.28 12.63 14.84
C GLY A 20 -11.93 12.04 13.59
N CYS A 21 -12.18 12.92 12.62
CA CYS A 21 -12.82 12.59 11.33
C CYS A 21 -11.95 13.08 10.16
N PRO A 22 -10.75 12.51 9.96
CA PRO A 22 -9.87 12.92 8.88
C PRO A 22 -10.49 12.63 7.50
N PRO A 23 -10.12 13.38 6.46
CA PRO A 23 -10.49 13.04 5.09
C PRO A 23 -9.89 11.68 4.69
N PRO A 24 -10.52 10.95 3.74
CA PRO A 24 -10.08 9.59 3.38
C PRO A 24 -8.59 9.48 3.02
N GLN A 25 -8.03 10.49 2.35
CA GLN A 25 -6.63 10.51 1.95
C GLN A 25 -5.69 10.54 3.16
N GLU A 26 -6.06 11.30 4.20
CA GLU A 26 -5.28 11.40 5.42
C GLU A 26 -5.41 10.11 6.23
N ALA A 27 -6.63 9.58 6.38
CA ALA A 27 -6.88 8.29 7.05
C ALA A 27 -6.06 7.15 6.43
N GLU A 28 -6.05 7.06 5.10
CA GLU A 28 -5.31 6.04 4.36
C GLU A 28 -3.79 6.24 4.43
N ALA A 29 -3.31 7.50 4.45
CA ALA A 29 -1.89 7.78 4.63
C ALA A 29 -1.39 7.39 6.03
N VAL A 30 -2.20 7.63 7.06
CA VAL A 30 -1.96 7.16 8.44
C VAL A 30 -1.93 5.63 8.47
N GLY A 31 -2.94 4.98 7.86
CA GLY A 31 -2.99 3.52 7.76
C GLY A 31 -1.78 2.92 7.05
N LEU A 32 -1.33 3.53 5.94
CA LEU A 32 -0.13 3.09 5.22
C LEU A 32 1.14 3.20 6.07
N ARG A 33 1.31 4.31 6.80
CA ARG A 33 2.46 4.50 7.70
C ARG A 33 2.51 3.39 8.75
N ASP A 34 1.37 3.09 9.38
CA ASP A 34 1.30 2.04 10.39
C ASP A 34 1.53 0.65 9.78
N ALA A 35 1.05 0.42 8.56
CA ALA A 35 1.29 -0.83 7.83
C ALA A 35 2.79 -1.07 7.67
N ILE A 36 3.53 -0.05 7.23
CA ILE A 36 4.97 -0.14 7.01
C ILE A 36 5.71 -0.44 8.31
N LEU A 37 5.36 0.25 9.42
CA LEU A 37 5.96 -0.01 10.72
C LEU A 37 5.65 -1.44 11.20
N TRP A 38 4.42 -1.89 11.03
CA TRP A 38 4.00 -3.23 11.43
C TRP A 38 4.70 -4.33 10.62
N LEU A 39 4.86 -4.14 9.31
CA LEU A 39 5.62 -5.03 8.44
C LEU A 39 7.10 -5.11 8.86
N GLY A 40 7.69 -3.97 9.24
CA GLY A 40 9.05 -3.92 9.78
C GLY A 40 9.21 -4.72 11.07
N GLN A 41 8.24 -4.62 11.99
CA GLN A 41 8.22 -5.41 13.22
C GLN A 41 8.10 -6.92 12.95
N LEU A 42 7.33 -7.30 11.93
CA LEU A 42 7.18 -8.69 11.49
C LEU A 42 8.36 -9.20 10.66
N LYS A 43 9.35 -8.34 10.36
CA LYS A 43 10.50 -8.64 9.48
C LYS A 43 10.07 -9.16 8.11
N LEU A 44 8.92 -8.69 7.62
CA LEU A 44 8.42 -9.04 6.30
C LEU A 44 9.06 -8.13 5.25
N SER A 45 9.68 -8.74 4.25
CA SER A 45 10.23 -8.08 3.08
C SER A 45 9.51 -8.58 1.82
N ASN A 46 9.64 -7.84 0.71
CA ASN A 46 9.03 -8.19 -0.57
C ASN A 46 7.50 -8.38 -0.49
N VAL A 47 6.81 -7.35 0.01
CA VAL A 47 5.35 -7.35 0.20
C VAL A 47 4.65 -6.52 -0.87
N GLN A 48 3.45 -6.94 -1.25
CA GLN A 48 2.55 -6.15 -2.07
C GLN A 48 1.62 -5.33 -1.17
N LEU A 49 1.54 -4.02 -1.41
CA LEU A 49 0.66 -3.13 -0.69
C LEU A 49 -0.59 -2.85 -1.53
N GLU A 50 -1.75 -3.05 -0.93
CA GLU A 50 -3.06 -2.73 -1.49
C GLU A 50 -3.71 -1.66 -0.61
N LEU A 51 -4.19 -0.59 -1.22
CA LEU A 51 -4.78 0.57 -0.54
C LEU A 51 -6.00 1.04 -1.33
N ASP A 52 -7.02 1.49 -0.61
CA ASP A 52 -8.27 1.93 -1.22
C ASP A 52 -8.17 3.35 -1.80
N CYS A 53 -7.16 4.13 -1.39
CA CYS A 53 -6.90 5.47 -1.92
C CYS A 53 -5.76 5.53 -2.94
N LYS A 54 -6.12 5.70 -4.23
CA LYS A 54 -5.17 5.86 -5.33
C LYS A 54 -4.20 7.04 -5.16
N LEU A 55 -4.65 8.16 -4.58
CA LEU A 55 -3.81 9.35 -4.39
C LEU A 55 -2.66 9.09 -3.42
N VAL A 56 -2.92 8.35 -2.34
CA VAL A 56 -1.91 7.97 -1.34
C VAL A 56 -0.87 7.03 -1.95
N LEU A 57 -1.30 6.04 -2.74
CA LEU A 57 -0.40 5.17 -3.50
C LEU A 57 0.52 5.95 -4.43
N ILE A 58 -0.04 6.88 -5.23
CA ILE A 58 0.75 7.70 -6.16
C ILE A 58 1.78 8.55 -5.41
N ALA A 59 1.36 9.24 -4.35
CA ALA A 59 2.26 10.06 -3.54
C ALA A 59 3.41 9.25 -2.93
N TYR A 60 3.11 8.04 -2.43
CA TYR A 60 4.12 7.13 -1.88
C TYR A 60 5.08 6.60 -2.95
N MET A 61 4.57 6.24 -4.14
CA MET A 61 5.41 5.80 -5.27
C MET A 61 6.41 6.88 -5.69
N ILE A 62 5.98 8.13 -5.85
CA ILE A 62 6.87 9.25 -6.20
C ILE A 62 7.99 9.41 -5.15
N ARG A 63 7.65 9.27 -3.86
CA ARG A 63 8.63 9.35 -2.76
C ARG A 63 9.64 8.19 -2.75
N ILE A 64 9.24 6.99 -3.16
CA ILE A 64 10.14 5.83 -3.29
C ILE A 64 11.03 5.97 -4.51
N THR A 65 10.47 6.30 -5.68
CA THR A 65 11.25 6.45 -6.93
C THR A 65 12.33 7.52 -6.79
N THR A 66 12.09 8.53 -5.95
CA THR A 66 13.08 9.56 -5.61
C THR A 66 14.08 9.15 -4.51
N ARG A 67 13.87 8.02 -3.80
CA ARG A 67 14.74 7.56 -2.71
C ARG A 67 15.41 6.19 -2.86
N GLN A 68 14.78 5.09 -3.30
CA GLN A 68 15.41 3.78 -3.67
C GLN A 68 14.43 2.76 -4.32
N ASN A 69 14.98 1.72 -4.98
CA ASN A 69 14.36 0.58 -5.70
C ASN A 69 13.38 -0.30 -4.88
N LEU A 70 12.15 0.15 -4.60
CA LEU A 70 11.07 -0.73 -4.14
C LEU A 70 10.10 -1.03 -5.30
N VAL A 71 9.94 -2.31 -5.67
CA VAL A 71 8.95 -2.74 -6.67
C VAL A 71 7.61 -2.92 -5.97
N VAL A 72 6.68 -1.99 -6.18
CA VAL A 72 5.29 -2.14 -5.72
C VAL A 72 4.42 -2.51 -6.93
N SER A 73 3.81 -3.68 -6.85
CA SER A 73 2.87 -4.17 -7.87
C SER A 73 1.50 -3.54 -7.63
N LEU A 74 0.98 -2.83 -8.64
CA LEU A 74 -0.27 -2.08 -8.60
C LEU A 74 -1.47 -3.03 -8.75
N MET A 75 -1.91 -3.73 -7.71
CA MET A 75 -3.24 -4.37 -7.74
C MET A 75 -4.34 -3.36 -7.37
N THR A 76 -4.48 -2.30 -8.16
CA THR A 76 -5.80 -1.66 -8.29
C THR A 76 -6.57 -2.46 -9.33
N ALA A 77 -7.64 -3.11 -8.90
CA ALA A 77 -8.54 -3.93 -9.71
C ALA A 77 -8.62 -3.48 -11.19
N GLY A 78 -8.08 -4.32 -12.09
CA GLY A 78 -8.51 -4.48 -13.48
C GLY A 78 -8.14 -3.43 -14.54
N HIS A 79 -7.81 -2.18 -14.22
CA HIS A 79 -7.85 -1.13 -15.26
C HIS A 79 -6.53 -0.44 -15.66
N TYR A 80 -5.45 -0.48 -14.85
CA TYR A 80 -4.27 0.37 -15.13
C TYR A 80 -3.06 -0.29 -15.79
N TYR A 81 -2.93 -1.62 -15.76
CA TYR A 81 -1.81 -2.30 -16.44
C TYR A 81 -1.81 -2.16 -17.96
N LYS A 82 -2.92 -1.71 -18.57
CA LYS A 82 -2.98 -1.44 -20.01
C LYS A 82 -2.31 -0.13 -20.44
N ASN A 83 -2.08 0.83 -19.55
CA ASN A 83 -1.66 2.18 -19.95
C ASN A 83 -0.16 2.50 -19.76
N LEU A 84 0.62 1.63 -19.10
CA LEU A 84 2.07 1.83 -18.97
C LEU A 84 2.90 1.13 -20.05
N GLN A 85 2.28 0.29 -20.90
CA GLN A 85 2.94 -0.33 -22.06
C GLN A 85 2.71 0.43 -23.39
N THR A 86 1.95 1.53 -23.38
CA THR A 86 1.59 2.29 -24.60
C THR A 86 2.27 3.66 -24.70
N LEU A 87 3.33 3.89 -23.92
CA LEU A 87 4.24 5.02 -24.11
C LEU A 87 5.64 4.47 -24.40
N ARG A 88 5.80 3.99 -25.63
CA ARG A 88 7.09 3.87 -26.32
C ARG A 88 7.10 4.87 -27.45
#